data_AF-A0A816DPB2-F1
#
_entry.id   AF-A0A816DPB2-F1
#
_cell.length_a   1.000
_cell.length_b   1.000
_cell.length_c   1.000
_cell.angle_alpha   90.00
_cell.angle_beta   90.00
_cell.angle_gamma   90.00
#
_symmetry.space_group_name_H-M   'P 1'
#
loop_
_entity.id
_entity.type
_entity.pdbx_description
1 polymer ?
#
loop_
_entity_poly.entity_id
_entity_poly.type
_entity_poly.pdbx_seq_one_letter_code
_entity_poly.pdbx_strand_id
1 'polypeptide(L)'
;YSGYHLDIDKELFLWSVITGKREFNLLFWSRGKNKVCAALIAALVYRKRARKDHDNSYYQTADEFENLAVQILDRFYQINSRACVKAIIRQIPSYGNVTWLELAIKAEAKQFIAQRAVQDVLNNIWYGYIDHKESEMKIIFSTIMFWYSGFLRYHDKLVKTSDPTRFIDELLSKANLPQQSQTTKPLHSMNKPTDDIQMRLMHGVASVDNTPVDFIAVGFCEKANNQISQYFKNILKFLRAPYVKYLYNLYFHVIFLSLFSYMILSDFFPLYEFQSDVCGPNSPPERQEYGSNNSSLIKDNQINTNITVPYGFQKHDRPSMSEYILFIWVTTLLCEEIRQFFSLEAKSIRNAMVAYFEVFWNKLDVIAILLFYVGFILRFLPYTECFCAARIVFSVDITIWFIRSLDLFAAIKRLGPKLVMIGEMMHDLKFYMIMLVVFIMGFGVSSYSLIYGAKAFTWHLPREIINLAYWQIFGELNALDSFEHNYRPNGYAVFILLVIYMAIVNILLVNLLIAMFRY
;
A
#
# COMPACT_ATOMS: atom_id res chain seq x y z
N TYR A 1 34.02 25.11 20.84
CA TYR A 1 32.89 25.60 21.64
C TYR A 1 32.19 26.71 20.86
N SER A 2 31.16 26.38 20.09
CA SER A 2 30.35 27.33 19.32
C SER A 2 28.88 26.97 19.53
N GLY A 3 28.10 27.91 20.08
CA GLY A 3 26.72 28.12 19.63
C GLY A 3 25.56 27.37 20.27
N TYR A 4 25.73 26.51 21.29
CA TYR A 4 24.58 26.01 22.06
C TYR A 4 24.16 27.02 23.12
N HIS A 5 23.50 28.11 22.71
CA HIS A 5 22.66 28.85 23.65
C HIS A 5 21.59 27.89 24.15
N LEU A 6 21.73 27.42 25.39
CA LEU A 6 20.74 26.60 26.09
C LEU A 6 19.41 27.36 26.06
N ASP A 7 18.46 26.89 25.26
CA ASP A 7 17.14 27.49 25.18
C ASP A 7 16.36 27.08 26.43
N ILE A 8 16.43 27.91 27.48
CA ILE A 8 15.88 27.62 28.81
C ILE A 8 14.38 27.29 28.71
N ASP A 9 13.65 28.01 27.86
CA ASP A 9 12.22 27.79 27.64
C ASP A 9 11.93 26.41 27.03
N LYS A 10 12.81 25.89 26.15
CA LYS A 10 12.71 24.54 25.58
C LYS A 10 12.90 23.47 26.66
N GLU A 11 13.94 23.60 27.49
CA GLU A 11 14.25 22.60 28.53
C GLU A 11 13.17 22.56 29.62
N LEU A 12 12.65 23.73 30.02
CA LEU A 12 11.50 23.83 30.93
C LEU A 12 10.24 23.22 30.34
N PHE A 13 9.97 23.48 29.05
CA PHE A 13 8.86 22.85 28.34
C PHE A 13 9.01 21.32 28.32
N LEU A 14 10.17 20.79 27.94
CA LEU A 14 10.40 19.35 27.88
C LEU A 14 10.26 18.70 29.27
N TRP A 15 10.77 19.34 30.32
CA TRP A 15 10.56 18.91 31.70
C TRP A 15 9.07 18.88 32.07
N SER A 16 8.30 19.91 31.73
CA SER A 16 6.86 19.96 32.03
C SER A 16 6.08 18.84 31.33
N VAL A 17 6.42 18.56 30.07
CA VAL A 17 5.80 17.49 29.26
C VAL A 17 6.12 16.11 29.84
N ILE A 18 7.39 15.86 30.19
CA ILE A 18 7.81 14.57 30.77
C ILE A 18 7.18 14.34 32.14
N THR A 19 7.06 15.39 32.96
CA THR A 19 6.42 15.32 34.29
C THR A 19 4.90 15.26 34.23
N GLY A 20 4.29 15.46 33.07
CA GLY A 20 2.84 15.36 32.87
C GLY A 20 2.05 16.56 33.40
N LYS A 21 2.70 17.70 33.66
CA LYS A 21 2.06 18.88 34.24
C LYS A 21 1.42 19.78 33.18
N ARG A 22 0.17 19.47 32.81
CA ARG A 22 -0.55 20.11 31.68
C ARG A 22 -0.58 21.65 31.69
N GLU A 23 -0.84 22.28 32.84
CA GLU A 23 -0.91 23.76 32.94
C GLU A 23 0.42 24.44 32.59
N PHE A 24 1.53 23.86 33.05
CA PHE A 24 2.87 24.38 32.77
C PHE A 24 3.27 24.19 31.31
N ASN A 25 2.79 23.12 30.66
CA ASN A 25 3.11 22.86 29.26
C ASN A 25 2.65 24.01 28.36
N LEU A 26 1.41 24.49 28.53
CA LEU A 26 0.87 25.59 27.71
C LEU A 26 1.61 26.90 27.96
N LEU A 27 1.97 27.17 29.22
CA LEU A 27 2.72 28.35 29.60
C LEU A 27 4.10 28.37 28.92
N PHE A 28 4.88 27.30 29.06
CA PHE A 28 6.23 27.25 28.48
C PHE A 28 6.19 27.14 26.95
N TRP A 29 5.21 26.45 26.39
CA TRP A 29 4.99 26.39 24.95
C TRP A 29 4.75 27.78 24.33
N SER A 30 3.98 28.63 25.01
CA SER A 30 3.67 29.98 24.54
C SER A 30 4.92 30.88 24.41
N ARG A 31 5.94 30.63 25.25
CA ARG A 31 7.21 31.39 25.32
C ARG A 31 8.26 30.86 24.35
N GLY A 32 8.22 29.57 24.01
CA GLY A 32 9.19 28.93 23.13
C GLY A 32 9.20 29.47 21.69
N LYS A 33 10.39 29.48 21.07
CA LYS A 33 10.61 29.98 19.69
C LYS A 33 10.02 29.04 18.62
N ASN A 34 10.17 27.74 18.78
CA ASN A 34 9.80 26.71 17.80
C ASN A 34 8.49 25.99 18.20
N LYS A 35 7.36 26.69 18.13
CA LYS A 35 6.06 26.25 18.66
C LYS A 35 5.51 24.98 18.00
N VAL A 36 5.61 24.85 16.68
CA VAL A 36 5.13 23.66 15.93
C VAL A 36 5.92 22.41 16.34
N CYS A 37 7.24 22.51 16.39
CA CYS A 37 8.10 21.40 16.79
C CYS A 37 7.88 21.01 18.26
N ALA A 38 7.77 21.99 19.16
CA ALA A 38 7.46 21.75 20.57
C ALA A 38 6.12 21.02 20.76
N ALA A 39 5.08 21.44 20.05
CA ALA A 39 3.77 20.80 20.09
C ALA A 39 3.80 19.34 19.58
N LEU A 40 4.48 19.09 18.46
CA LEU A 40 4.63 17.74 17.92
C LEU A 40 5.47 16.82 18.85
N ILE A 41 6.47 17.35 19.54
CA ILE A 41 7.22 16.59 20.57
C ILE A 41 6.32 16.27 21.76
N ALA A 42 5.50 17.21 22.22
CA ALA A 42 4.54 16.93 23.29
C ALA A 42 3.56 15.82 22.88
N ALA A 43 2.99 15.90 21.66
CA ALA A 43 2.13 14.85 21.13
C ALA A 43 2.83 13.49 21.08
N LEU A 44 4.08 13.43 20.62
CA LEU A 44 4.91 12.22 20.60
C LEU A 44 5.08 11.62 22.00
N VAL A 45 5.47 12.44 22.98
CA VAL A 45 5.75 11.97 24.34
C VAL A 45 4.47 11.48 25.01
N TYR A 46 3.37 12.24 24.88
CA TYR A 46 2.09 11.85 25.45
C TYR A 46 1.53 10.58 24.83
N ARG A 47 1.61 10.39 23.51
CA ARG A 47 1.19 9.13 22.86
C ARG A 47 2.02 7.93 23.29
N LYS A 48 3.34 8.09 23.38
CA LYS A 48 4.23 7.03 23.88
C LYS A 48 3.93 6.66 25.32
N ARG A 49 3.63 7.65 26.16
CA ARG A 49 3.21 7.44 27.54
C ARG A 49 1.85 6.76 27.62
N ALA A 50 0.88 7.22 26.83
CA ALA A 50 -0.46 6.64 26.74
C ALA A 50 -0.43 5.15 26.37
N ARG A 51 0.41 4.75 25.40
CA ARG A 51 0.60 3.33 25.04
C ARG A 51 1.15 2.49 26.19
N LYS A 52 2.03 3.06 27.01
CA LYS A 52 2.63 2.34 28.13
C LYS A 52 1.66 2.22 29.29
N ASP A 53 0.99 3.32 29.63
CA ASP A 53 0.14 3.44 30.82
C ASP A 53 -1.32 3.00 30.54
N HIS A 54 -1.70 2.75 29.27
CA HIS A 54 -3.06 2.41 28.81
C HIS A 54 -4.13 3.43 29.24
N ASP A 55 -3.74 4.69 29.44
CA ASP A 55 -4.63 5.77 29.87
C ASP A 55 -5.03 6.68 28.69
N ASN A 56 -6.35 6.79 28.49
CA ASN A 56 -6.96 7.61 27.45
C ASN A 56 -6.84 9.12 27.68
N SER A 57 -6.58 9.57 28.91
CA SER A 57 -6.41 11.00 29.24
C SER A 57 -5.21 11.63 28.51
N TYR A 58 -4.13 10.84 28.34
CA TYR A 58 -2.92 11.28 27.64
C TYR A 58 -3.13 11.38 26.13
N TYR A 59 -4.00 10.56 25.53
CA TYR A 59 -4.35 10.69 24.11
C TYR A 59 -5.07 12.03 23.85
N GLN A 60 -6.01 12.41 24.71
CA GLN A 60 -6.70 13.70 24.60
C GLN A 60 -5.70 14.87 24.68
N THR A 61 -4.76 14.82 25.63
CA THR A 61 -3.73 15.86 25.77
C THR A 61 -2.81 15.91 24.55
N ALA A 62 -2.45 14.76 23.97
CA ALA A 62 -1.66 14.70 22.75
C ALA A 62 -2.38 15.32 21.55
N ASP A 63 -3.67 15.02 21.40
CA ASP A 63 -4.50 15.54 20.31
C ASP A 63 -4.72 17.06 20.42
N GLU A 64 -4.78 17.60 21.64
CA GLU A 64 -4.78 19.05 21.85
C GLU A 64 -3.50 19.72 21.33
N PHE A 65 -2.32 19.16 21.64
CA PHE A 65 -1.07 19.69 21.10
C PHE A 65 -0.97 19.53 19.58
N GLU A 66 -1.47 18.43 19.02
CA GLU A 66 -1.56 18.28 17.56
C GLU A 66 -2.44 19.36 16.93
N ASN A 67 -3.62 19.62 17.50
CA ASN A 67 -4.52 20.67 17.04
C ASN A 67 -3.87 22.06 17.08
N LEU A 68 -3.10 22.38 18.13
CA LEU A 68 -2.33 23.62 18.20
C LEU A 68 -1.29 23.72 17.07
N ALA A 69 -0.60 22.62 16.77
CA ALA A 69 0.35 22.58 15.66
C ALA A 69 -0.33 22.79 14.30
N VAL A 70 -1.49 22.14 14.08
CA VAL A 70 -2.30 22.29 12.86
C VAL A 70 -2.76 23.73 12.68
N GLN A 71 -3.28 24.37 13.73
CA GLN A 71 -3.75 25.76 13.66
C GLN A 71 -2.64 26.75 13.31
N ILE A 72 -1.45 26.58 13.90
CA ILE A 72 -0.29 27.42 13.58
C ILE A 72 0.12 27.20 12.13
N LEU A 73 0.16 25.95 11.68
CA LEU A 73 0.54 25.61 10.31
C LEU A 73 -0.44 26.19 9.29
N ASP A 74 -1.74 26.11 9.55
CA ASP A 74 -2.78 26.65 8.67
C ASP A 74 -2.67 28.16 8.54
N ARG A 75 -2.55 28.88 9.66
CA ARG A 75 -2.34 30.33 9.64
C ARG A 75 -1.04 30.73 8.94
N PHE A 76 0.03 29.98 9.16
CA PHE A 76 1.30 30.26 8.49
C PHE A 76 1.22 30.04 6.98
N TYR A 77 0.51 29.00 6.55
CA TYR A 77 0.29 28.71 5.14
C TYR A 77 -0.57 29.78 4.44
N GLN A 78 -1.60 30.29 5.13
CA GLN A 78 -2.44 31.39 4.62
C GLN A 78 -1.66 32.69 4.42
N ILE A 79 -0.71 33.00 5.31
CA ILE A 79 0.12 34.20 5.22
C ILE A 79 1.20 34.04 4.15
N ASN A 80 1.94 32.94 4.19
CA ASN A 80 3.02 32.69 3.23
C ASN A 80 3.19 31.19 2.95
N SER A 81 2.47 30.71 1.93
CA SER A 81 2.55 29.33 1.46
C SER A 81 3.98 28.89 1.11
N ARG A 82 4.79 29.74 0.45
CA ARG A 82 6.14 29.38 0.01
C ARG A 82 7.12 29.25 1.19
N ALA A 83 7.10 30.20 2.13
CA ALA A 83 7.93 30.12 3.33
C ALA A 83 7.51 28.94 4.22
N CYS A 84 6.20 28.65 4.27
CA CYS A 84 5.65 27.50 4.99
C CYS A 84 6.18 26.17 4.47
N VAL A 85 6.11 25.95 3.16
CA VAL A 85 6.69 24.74 2.51
C VAL A 85 8.17 24.58 2.85
N LYS A 86 8.95 25.68 2.82
CA LYS A 86 10.38 25.65 3.16
C LYS A 86 10.62 25.32 4.63
N ALA A 87 9.80 25.84 5.54
CA ALA A 87 9.91 25.60 6.97
C ALA A 87 9.61 24.13 7.34
N ILE A 88 8.66 23.48 6.67
CA ILE A 88 8.31 22.07 6.92
C ILE A 88 9.50 21.13 6.70
N ILE A 89 10.29 21.39 5.64
CA ILE A 89 11.41 20.54 5.21
C ILE A 89 12.73 20.97 5.90
N ARG A 90 12.76 22.14 6.55
CA ARG A 90 13.96 22.65 7.21
C ARG A 90 14.30 21.80 8.44
N GLN A 91 15.57 21.44 8.58
CA GLN A 91 16.11 20.82 9.79
C GLN A 91 16.21 21.85 10.92
N ILE A 92 15.82 21.45 12.13
CA ILE A 92 15.81 22.33 13.30
C ILE A 92 16.95 21.94 14.26
N PRO A 93 18.02 22.74 14.37
CA PRO A 93 19.18 22.41 15.19
C PRO A 93 18.86 22.25 16.67
N SER A 94 17.91 23.05 17.18
CA SER A 94 17.51 23.03 18.60
C SER A 94 16.96 21.70 19.08
N TYR A 95 16.48 20.85 18.17
CA TYR A 95 15.85 19.55 18.46
C TYR A 95 16.59 18.38 17.79
N GLY A 96 17.88 18.54 17.46
CA GLY A 96 18.70 17.46 16.91
C GLY A 96 18.58 17.28 15.40
N ASN A 97 18.43 18.38 14.65
CA ASN A 97 18.36 18.42 13.18
C ASN A 97 17.19 17.65 12.56
N VAL A 98 16.08 17.50 13.30
CA VAL A 98 14.85 16.89 12.77
C VAL A 98 14.00 17.88 11.98
N THR A 99 13.28 17.38 10.97
CA THR A 99 12.27 18.16 10.23
C THR A 99 10.90 18.08 10.91
N TRP A 100 10.00 19.02 10.62
CA TRP A 100 8.62 18.95 11.13
C TRP A 100 7.91 17.69 10.61
N LEU A 101 8.18 17.29 9.36
CA LEU A 101 7.58 16.12 8.75
C LEU A 101 8.04 14.82 9.42
N GLU A 102 9.34 14.63 9.63
CA GLU A 102 9.88 13.45 10.34
C GLU A 102 9.32 13.32 11.76
N LEU A 103 9.20 14.45 12.46
CA LEU A 103 8.67 14.47 13.81
C LEU A 103 7.16 14.15 13.83
N ALA A 104 6.39 14.68 12.88
CA ALA A 104 4.97 14.37 12.74
C ALA A 104 4.73 12.88 12.45
N ILE A 105 5.57 12.26 11.61
CA ILE A 105 5.51 10.81 11.32
C ILE A 105 5.84 10.01 12.59
N LYS A 106 6.91 10.37 13.31
CA LYS A 106 7.28 9.70 14.57
C LYS A 106 6.20 9.84 15.65
N ALA A 107 5.50 10.97 15.67
CA ALA A 107 4.39 11.27 16.59
C ALA A 107 3.06 10.66 16.15
N GLU A 108 2.99 10.04 14.96
CA GLU A 108 1.76 9.56 14.33
C GLU A 108 0.66 10.64 14.25
N ALA A 109 1.07 11.87 13.95
CA ALA A 109 0.18 13.04 13.89
C ALA A 109 -0.61 13.09 12.56
N LYS A 110 -1.67 12.28 12.48
CA LYS A 110 -2.48 12.09 11.26
C LYS A 110 -3.13 13.38 10.77
N GLN A 111 -3.66 14.24 11.66
CA GLN A 111 -4.31 15.50 11.30
C GLN A 111 -3.30 16.51 10.78
N PHE A 112 -2.11 16.56 11.39
CA PHE A 112 -1.02 17.40 10.91
C PHE A 112 -0.55 17.01 9.51
N ILE A 113 -0.39 15.71 9.25
CA ILE A 113 0.02 15.20 7.93
C ILE A 113 -1.07 15.43 6.88
N ALA A 114 -2.34 15.35 7.26
CA ALA A 114 -3.47 15.60 6.35
C ALA A 114 -3.63 17.08 5.95
N GLN A 115 -2.96 18.01 6.63
CA GLN A 115 -3.05 19.43 6.33
C GLN A 115 -2.58 19.75 4.91
N ARG A 116 -3.29 20.67 4.23
CA ARG A 116 -3.01 21.07 2.83
C ARG A 116 -1.55 21.45 2.59
N ALA A 117 -0.95 22.20 3.52
CA ALA A 117 0.46 22.61 3.43
C ALA A 117 1.42 21.41 3.34
N VAL A 118 1.19 20.36 4.15
CA VAL A 118 2.02 19.15 4.14
C VAL A 118 1.75 18.32 2.89
N GLN A 119 0.49 18.22 2.46
CA GLN A 119 0.12 17.53 1.23
C GLN A 119 0.74 18.18 -0.02
N ASP A 120 0.85 19.51 -0.06
CA ASP A 120 1.55 20.21 -1.14
C ASP A 120 3.05 19.90 -1.14
N VAL A 121 3.67 19.82 0.05
CA VAL A 121 5.07 19.37 0.17
C VAL A 121 5.25 17.94 -0.36
N LEU A 122 4.38 17.02 0.06
CA LEU A 122 4.42 15.63 -0.38
C LEU A 122 4.19 15.50 -1.89
N ASN A 123 3.27 16.27 -2.47
CA ASN A 123 3.07 16.34 -3.91
C ASN A 123 4.31 16.86 -4.63
N ASN A 124 4.96 17.91 -4.12
CA ASN A 124 6.20 18.44 -4.71
C ASN A 124 7.34 17.41 -4.63
N ILE A 125 7.43 16.63 -3.55
CA ILE A 125 8.39 15.52 -3.43
C ILE A 125 8.05 14.40 -4.43
N TRP A 126 6.76 14.09 -4.59
CA TRP A 126 6.26 13.02 -5.47
C TRP A 126 6.54 13.26 -6.95
N TYR A 127 6.24 14.47 -7.45
CA TYR A 127 6.52 14.87 -8.85
C TYR A 127 7.98 15.29 -9.07
N GLY A 128 8.72 15.62 -8.01
CA GLY A 128 10.12 16.00 -8.07
C GLY A 128 10.35 17.28 -8.88
N TYR A 129 11.01 17.14 -10.03
CA TYR A 129 11.29 18.27 -10.94
C TYR A 129 10.16 18.57 -11.93
N ILE A 130 9.13 17.73 -11.98
CA ILE A 130 7.99 17.88 -12.90
C ILE A 130 6.99 18.88 -12.28
N ASP A 131 6.49 19.81 -13.08
CA ASP A 131 5.42 20.71 -12.62
C ASP A 131 4.13 19.91 -12.35
N HIS A 132 3.61 19.96 -11.13
CA HIS A 132 2.39 19.25 -10.71
C HIS A 132 1.13 19.75 -11.42
N LYS A 133 1.21 20.87 -12.15
CA LYS A 133 0.10 21.42 -12.96
C LYS A 133 -0.07 20.72 -14.31
N GLU A 134 0.91 19.91 -14.75
CA GLU A 134 0.76 19.15 -15.98
C GLU A 134 -0.30 18.05 -15.82
N SER A 135 -1.05 17.80 -16.89
CA SER A 135 -2.07 16.75 -16.88
C SER A 135 -1.43 15.37 -16.69
N GLU A 136 -2.02 14.55 -15.81
CA GLU A 136 -1.53 13.18 -15.53
C GLU A 136 -1.37 12.35 -16.81
N MET A 137 -2.26 12.52 -17.78
CA MET A 137 -2.21 11.82 -19.07
C MET A 137 -0.96 12.14 -19.88
N LYS A 138 -0.50 13.41 -19.92
CA LYS A 138 0.75 13.77 -20.61
C LYS A 138 1.95 13.06 -19.99
N ILE A 139 1.97 12.96 -18.65
CA ILE A 139 3.05 12.27 -17.94
C ILE A 139 3.01 10.77 -18.28
N ILE A 140 1.84 10.14 -18.24
CA ILE A 140 1.64 8.73 -18.61
C ILE A 140 2.13 8.46 -20.04
N PHE A 141 1.71 9.29 -21.01
CA PHE A 141 2.15 9.16 -22.40
C PHE A 141 3.67 9.38 -22.54
N SER A 142 4.26 10.30 -21.78
CA SER A 142 5.71 10.51 -21.81
C SER A 142 6.53 9.35 -21.21
N THR A 143 5.95 8.58 -20.29
CA THR A 143 6.58 7.37 -19.75
C THR A 143 6.62 6.24 -20.78
N ILE A 144 5.55 6.11 -21.60
CA ILE A 144 5.45 5.11 -22.67
C ILE A 144 6.31 5.54 -23.87
N MET A 145 6.16 6.79 -24.31
CA MET A 145 6.90 7.39 -25.40
C MET A 145 7.97 8.32 -24.84
N PHE A 146 9.11 7.75 -24.48
CA PHE A 146 10.25 8.43 -23.86
C PHE A 146 10.65 9.74 -24.55
N TRP A 147 10.47 9.84 -25.87
CA TRP A 147 10.78 11.02 -26.67
C TRP A 147 9.90 12.24 -26.32
N TYR A 148 8.66 12.00 -25.87
CA TYR A 148 7.68 13.03 -25.49
C TYR A 148 8.03 13.71 -24.16
N SER A 149 8.97 13.16 -23.39
CA SER A 149 9.47 13.75 -22.15
C SER A 149 10.05 15.15 -22.34
N GLY A 150 10.53 15.50 -23.54
CA GLY A 150 11.01 16.85 -23.85
C GLY A 150 9.93 17.95 -23.89
N PHE A 151 8.65 17.57 -24.03
CA PHE A 151 7.52 18.50 -24.07
C PHE A 151 6.97 18.85 -22.69
N LEU A 152 7.43 18.15 -21.64
CA LEU A 152 7.05 18.43 -20.26
C LEU A 152 7.74 19.69 -19.73
N ARG A 153 7.02 20.44 -18.90
CA ARG A 153 7.58 21.57 -18.17
C ARG A 153 8.33 21.08 -16.93
N TYR A 154 9.62 21.38 -16.88
CA TYR A 154 10.50 21.05 -15.75
C TYR A 154 10.83 22.30 -14.94
N HIS A 155 10.89 22.15 -13.62
CA HIS A 155 11.53 23.13 -12.75
C HIS A 155 13.05 22.91 -12.75
N ASP A 156 13.81 23.98 -13.03
CA ASP A 156 15.28 23.90 -13.07
C ASP A 156 15.93 23.71 -11.69
N LYS A 157 15.20 23.99 -10.61
CA LYS A 157 15.68 23.92 -9.23
C LYS A 157 14.51 23.48 -8.34
N LEU A 158 14.64 22.38 -7.59
CA LEU A 158 13.74 22.02 -6.48
C LEU A 158 13.73 23.21 -5.51
N VAL A 159 12.73 24.08 -5.62
CA VAL A 159 12.58 25.33 -4.84
C VAL A 159 13.94 25.98 -4.48
N LYS A 160 14.71 26.44 -5.48
CA LYS A 160 15.66 27.53 -5.18
C LYS A 160 14.84 28.81 -5.17
N THR A 161 14.89 29.47 -4.01
CA THR A 161 14.84 30.92 -3.83
C THR A 161 14.66 31.69 -5.15
N SER A 162 13.47 32.27 -5.33
CA SER A 162 13.45 33.55 -6.03
C SER A 162 14.32 34.48 -5.19
N ASP A 163 15.29 35.12 -5.82
CA ASP A 163 16.22 36.00 -5.16
C ASP A 163 15.47 37.01 -4.26
N PRO A 164 15.90 37.24 -3.01
CA PRO A 164 15.29 38.25 -2.14
C PRO A 164 15.28 39.64 -2.78
N THR A 165 16.18 39.90 -3.72
CA THR A 165 16.22 41.12 -4.54
C THR A 165 14.98 41.32 -5.42
N ARG A 166 14.41 40.27 -6.04
CA ARG A 166 13.19 40.42 -6.86
C ARG A 166 11.94 40.75 -6.04
N PHE A 167 11.87 40.28 -4.80
CA PHE A 167 10.77 40.58 -3.88
C PHE A 167 10.87 42.02 -3.34
N ILE A 168 12.08 42.50 -3.06
CA ILE A 168 12.34 43.90 -2.69
C ILE A 168 12.03 44.83 -3.87
N ASP A 169 12.41 44.48 -5.10
CA ASP A 169 12.08 45.28 -6.29
C ASP A 169 10.56 45.33 -6.57
N GLU A 170 9.83 44.24 -6.33
CA GLU A 170 8.38 44.21 -6.47
C GLU A 170 7.66 45.01 -5.37
N LEU A 171 8.18 45.01 -4.14
CA LEU A 171 7.66 45.86 -3.05
C LEU A 171 8.03 47.35 -3.24
N LEU A 172 9.23 47.66 -3.75
CA LEU A 172 9.66 49.02 -4.07
C LEU A 172 8.88 49.59 -5.27
N SER A 173 8.55 48.77 -6.27
CA SER A 173 7.71 49.22 -7.39
C SER A 173 6.26 49.50 -6.98
N LYS A 174 5.71 48.75 -6.01
CA LYS A 174 4.37 48.98 -5.47
C LYS A 174 4.31 50.14 -4.47
N ALA A 175 5.44 50.53 -3.87
CA ALA A 175 5.53 51.63 -2.91
C ALA A 175 5.64 53.04 -3.56
N ASN A 176 5.90 53.13 -4.88
CA ASN A 176 6.21 54.39 -5.57
C ASN A 176 5.05 55.03 -6.36
N LEU A 177 3.78 54.79 -5.97
CA LEU A 177 2.65 55.59 -6.46
C LEU A 177 2.39 56.77 -5.51
N PRO A 178 2.40 58.04 -5.99
CA PRO A 178 2.36 59.20 -5.11
C PRO A 178 1.00 59.41 -4.44
N GLN A 179 1.08 59.84 -3.18
CA GLN A 179 -0.02 60.26 -2.31
C GLN A 179 -0.90 61.35 -2.95
N GLN A 180 -2.22 61.25 -2.76
CA GLN A 180 -3.08 62.42 -2.66
C GLN A 180 -3.75 62.44 -1.29
N SER A 181 -3.58 63.60 -0.66
CA SER A 181 -3.84 63.99 0.72
C SER A 181 -5.32 64.28 0.99
N GLN A 182 -5.76 64.10 2.25
CA GLN A 182 -6.59 65.02 3.08
C GLN A 182 -7.04 64.28 4.36
N THR A 183 -6.40 64.51 5.52
CA THR A 183 -6.77 65.45 6.61
C THR A 183 -8.10 65.16 7.32
N THR A 184 -8.06 64.65 8.56
CA THR A 184 -8.51 65.31 9.81
C THR A 184 -8.40 64.37 11.02
N LYS A 185 -8.37 64.95 12.23
CA LYS A 185 -7.83 64.46 13.52
C LYS A 185 -8.95 63.91 14.46
N PRO A 186 -8.69 63.44 15.70
CA PRO A 186 -9.01 62.08 16.18
C PRO A 186 -10.14 62.01 17.24
N LEU A 187 -10.65 60.79 17.53
CA LEU A 187 -11.29 60.50 18.83
C LEU A 187 -11.23 59.01 19.21
N HIS A 188 -10.96 58.79 20.50
CA HIS A 188 -10.95 57.55 21.29
C HIS A 188 -11.69 56.31 20.74
N SER A 189 -11.02 55.14 20.80
CA SER A 189 -11.48 54.07 21.71
C SER A 189 -10.34 53.09 22.03
N MET A 190 -10.28 52.74 23.30
CA MET A 190 -9.40 51.79 23.95
C MET A 190 -9.98 50.38 23.78
N ASN A 191 -9.09 49.37 23.76
CA ASN A 191 -9.34 47.92 23.88
C ASN A 191 -9.52 47.10 22.59
N LYS A 192 -8.41 46.44 22.18
CA LYS A 192 -8.37 44.98 21.95
C LYS A 192 -6.93 44.48 22.24
N PRO A 193 -6.72 43.58 23.22
CA PRO A 193 -5.39 43.03 23.54
C PRO A 193 -4.99 41.85 22.63
N THR A 194 -5.63 41.71 21.46
CA THR A 194 -5.52 40.51 20.62
C THR A 194 -4.48 40.66 19.50
N ASP A 195 -4.16 41.89 19.10
CA ASP A 195 -3.31 42.17 17.93
C ASP A 195 -1.81 42.12 18.26
N ASP A 196 -1.42 42.48 19.50
CA ASP A 196 -0.01 42.47 19.94
C ASP A 196 0.55 41.05 20.12
N ILE A 197 -0.29 40.09 20.52
CA ILE A 197 0.07 38.67 20.66
C ILE A 197 0.24 38.03 19.28
N GLN A 198 -0.59 38.42 18.30
CA GLN A 198 -0.51 38.00 16.90
C GLN A 198 0.79 38.48 16.23
N MET A 199 1.22 39.71 16.54
CA MET A 199 2.47 40.27 16.03
C MET A 199 3.71 39.59 16.64
N ARG A 200 3.70 39.24 17.94
CA ARG A 200 4.77 38.47 18.59
C ARG A 200 4.86 37.00 18.15
N LEU A 201 3.73 36.38 17.81
CA LEU A 201 3.68 35.04 17.20
C LEU A 201 4.35 34.98 15.83
N MET A 202 4.29 36.09 15.08
CA MET A 202 4.90 36.24 13.74
C MET A 202 6.38 36.67 13.79
N HIS A 203 6.81 37.40 14.81
CA HIS A 203 8.18 37.92 14.89
C HIS A 203 9.26 36.83 15.03
N GLY A 204 8.93 35.67 15.62
CA GLY A 204 9.81 34.50 15.66
C GLY A 204 9.91 33.75 14.32
N VAL A 205 8.99 34.02 13.39
CA VAL A 205 8.93 33.41 12.05
C VAL A 205 9.55 34.34 11.00
N ALA A 206 9.52 35.65 11.21
CA ALA A 206 10.14 36.65 10.32
C ALA A 206 11.68 36.57 10.28
N SER A 207 12.34 35.95 11.27
CA SER A 207 13.79 35.71 11.23
C SER A 207 14.22 34.55 10.32
N VAL A 208 13.27 33.91 9.61
CA VAL A 208 13.49 32.72 8.77
C VAL A 208 14.06 33.07 7.39
N ASP A 209 13.98 34.33 6.95
CA ASP A 209 14.34 34.73 5.59
C ASP A 209 15.86 34.82 5.30
N ASN A 210 16.71 34.96 6.33
CA ASN A 210 18.12 35.33 6.13
C ASN A 210 19.16 34.20 6.27
N THR A 211 18.78 32.94 6.47
CA THR A 211 19.76 31.84 6.57
C THR A 211 19.79 30.99 5.29
N PRO A 212 20.95 30.84 4.61
CA PRO A 212 21.10 29.92 3.50
C PRO A 212 20.80 28.50 3.99
N VAL A 213 20.03 27.75 3.19
CA VAL A 213 19.73 26.35 3.46
C VAL A 213 20.75 25.52 2.68
N ASP A 214 21.74 25.00 3.39
CA ASP A 214 22.72 24.07 2.82
C ASP A 214 22.06 22.69 2.72
N PHE A 215 21.45 22.41 1.58
CA PHE A 215 21.16 21.04 1.19
C PHE A 215 22.39 20.51 0.44
N ILE A 216 22.85 19.31 0.79
CA ILE A 216 23.79 18.54 -0.03
C ILE A 216 23.04 18.18 -1.31
N ALA A 217 23.03 19.12 -2.26
CA ALA A 217 22.77 18.81 -3.64
C ALA A 217 23.92 17.90 -4.07
N VAL A 218 23.65 16.60 -4.12
CA VAL A 218 24.48 15.67 -4.89
C VAL A 218 24.59 16.27 -6.28
N GLY A 219 25.78 16.80 -6.55
CA GLY A 219 26.02 17.76 -7.60
C GLY A 219 25.77 17.18 -8.99
N PHE A 220 25.33 18.06 -9.88
CA PHE A 220 26.04 18.29 -11.13
C PHE A 220 26.04 19.79 -11.37
N CYS A 221 27.16 20.43 -11.04
CA CYS A 221 27.49 21.73 -11.59
C CYS A 221 28.14 21.44 -12.94
N GLU A 222 27.42 21.63 -14.05
CA GLU A 222 28.10 21.69 -15.34
C GLU A 222 27.34 22.58 -16.33
N LYS A 223 27.97 23.73 -16.60
CA LYS A 223 27.73 24.59 -17.76
C LYS A 223 27.86 23.72 -19.01
N ALA A 224 26.75 23.31 -19.60
CA ALA A 224 26.74 22.72 -20.94
C ALA A 224 25.80 23.56 -21.81
N ASN A 225 26.37 24.27 -22.78
CA ASN A 225 25.71 25.29 -23.59
C ASN A 225 25.02 24.72 -24.84
N ASN A 226 24.62 23.44 -24.82
CA ASN A 226 24.07 22.73 -25.99
C ASN A 226 22.64 22.22 -25.71
N GLN A 227 21.70 22.45 -26.66
CA GLN A 227 20.30 22.01 -26.57
C GLN A 227 20.14 20.50 -26.34
N ILE A 228 21.00 19.68 -26.96
CA ILE A 228 20.99 18.21 -26.80
C ILE A 228 21.35 17.81 -25.37
N SER A 229 22.33 18.48 -24.75
CA SER A 229 22.69 18.24 -23.35
C SER A 229 21.54 18.62 -22.41
N GLN A 230 20.79 19.69 -22.72
CA GLN A 230 19.63 20.09 -21.93
C GLN A 230 18.48 19.07 -22.03
N TYR A 231 18.25 18.46 -23.20
CA TYR A 231 17.27 17.40 -23.39
C TYR A 231 17.61 16.14 -22.57
N PHE A 232 18.85 15.65 -22.64
CA PHE A 232 19.29 14.51 -21.81
C PHE A 232 19.23 14.82 -20.31
N LYS A 233 19.55 16.06 -19.89
CA LYS A 233 19.39 16.50 -18.50
C LYS A 233 17.92 16.46 -18.06
N ASN A 234 16.99 16.90 -18.91
CA ASN A 234 15.56 16.87 -18.62
C ASN A 234 15.03 15.44 -18.51
N ILE A 235 15.49 14.53 -19.37
CA ILE A 235 15.20 13.10 -19.27
C ILE A 235 15.70 12.51 -17.95
N LEU A 236 16.93 12.82 -17.52
CA LEU A 236 17.45 12.31 -16.25
C LEU A 236 16.67 12.88 -15.05
N LYS A 237 16.25 14.15 -15.12
CA LYS A 237 15.33 14.76 -14.13
C LYS A 237 13.99 14.02 -14.10
N PHE A 238 13.46 13.63 -15.27
CA PHE A 238 12.22 12.86 -15.42
C PHE A 238 12.33 11.46 -14.80
N LEU A 239 13.36 10.68 -15.17
CA LEU A 239 13.58 9.33 -14.64
C LEU A 239 13.89 9.31 -13.13
N ARG A 240 14.41 10.41 -12.58
CA ARG A 240 14.67 10.53 -11.15
C ARG A 240 13.41 10.79 -10.32
N ALA A 241 12.33 11.27 -10.93
CA ALA A 241 11.09 11.60 -10.22
C ALA A 241 10.44 10.34 -9.62
N PRO A 242 10.03 10.37 -8.33
CA PRO A 242 9.37 9.23 -7.68
C PRO A 242 8.11 8.75 -8.41
N TYR A 243 7.27 9.67 -8.89
CA TYR A 243 6.07 9.33 -9.64
C TYR A 243 6.36 8.51 -10.90
N VAL A 244 7.41 8.87 -11.64
CA VAL A 244 7.81 8.16 -12.87
C VAL A 244 8.34 6.77 -12.53
N LYS A 245 9.12 6.63 -11.45
CA LYS A 245 9.56 5.31 -10.96
C LYS A 245 8.39 4.42 -10.56
N TYR A 246 7.38 5.00 -9.90
CA TYR A 246 6.15 4.30 -9.56
C TYR A 246 5.39 3.84 -10.81
N LEU A 247 5.25 4.69 -11.84
CA LEU A 247 4.61 4.30 -13.11
C LEU A 247 5.36 3.16 -13.81
N TYR A 248 6.70 3.23 -13.86
CA TYR A 248 7.49 2.11 -14.38
C TYR A 248 7.28 0.83 -13.57
N ASN A 249 7.28 0.91 -12.23
CA ASN A 249 7.02 -0.24 -11.38
C ASN A 249 5.64 -0.85 -11.67
N LEU A 250 4.61 -0.01 -11.87
CA LEU A 250 3.27 -0.45 -12.26
C LEU A 250 3.27 -1.20 -13.61
N TYR A 251 3.89 -0.63 -14.65
CA TYR A 251 3.95 -1.27 -15.96
C TYR A 251 4.73 -2.58 -15.93
N PHE A 252 5.89 -2.59 -15.27
CA PHE A 252 6.72 -3.78 -15.12
C PHE A 252 6.03 -4.87 -14.30
N HIS A 253 5.25 -4.51 -13.28
CA HIS A 253 4.46 -5.47 -12.52
C HIS A 253 3.35 -6.12 -13.35
N VAL A 254 2.65 -5.35 -14.20
CA VAL A 254 1.65 -5.92 -15.14
C VAL A 254 2.31 -6.84 -16.17
N ILE A 255 3.49 -6.47 -16.68
CA ILE A 255 4.28 -7.32 -17.59
C ILE A 255 4.71 -8.60 -16.88
N PHE A 256 5.18 -8.52 -15.64
CA PHE A 256 5.55 -9.66 -14.82
C PHE A 256 4.37 -10.62 -14.63
N LEU A 257 3.20 -10.12 -14.23
CA LEU A 257 1.99 -10.94 -14.09
C LEU A 257 1.56 -11.59 -15.40
N SER A 258 1.65 -10.86 -16.51
CA SER A 258 1.33 -11.37 -17.84
C SER A 258 2.31 -12.47 -18.27
N LEU A 259 3.61 -12.28 -18.04
CA LEU A 259 4.65 -13.27 -18.33
C LEU A 259 4.49 -14.52 -17.46
N PHE A 260 4.18 -14.35 -16.17
CA PHE A 260 3.95 -15.47 -15.26
C PHE A 260 2.67 -16.24 -15.66
N SER A 261 1.59 -15.52 -16.02
CA SER A 261 0.37 -16.14 -16.53
C SER A 261 0.63 -16.94 -17.81
N TYR A 262 1.38 -16.36 -18.76
CA TYR A 262 1.79 -17.02 -19.99
C TYR A 262 2.63 -18.27 -19.70
N MET A 263 3.59 -18.19 -18.77
CA MET A 263 4.42 -19.32 -18.37
C MET A 263 3.57 -20.49 -17.86
N ILE A 264 2.65 -20.26 -16.91
CA ILE A 264 1.82 -21.32 -16.31
C ILE A 264 0.84 -21.93 -17.34
N LEU A 265 0.25 -21.10 -18.19
CA LEU A 265 -0.83 -21.53 -19.08
C LEU A 265 -0.33 -22.16 -20.38
N SER A 266 0.77 -21.67 -20.95
CA SER A 266 1.21 -22.03 -22.30
C SER A 266 2.56 -22.74 -22.35
N ASP A 267 3.49 -22.39 -21.46
CA ASP A 267 4.90 -22.79 -21.55
C ASP A 267 5.34 -23.81 -20.47
N PHE A 268 4.43 -24.26 -19.59
CA PHE A 268 4.79 -25.12 -18.46
C PHE A 268 4.85 -26.61 -18.88
N PHE A 269 6.01 -27.03 -19.40
CA PHE A 269 6.25 -28.41 -19.85
C PHE A 269 7.09 -29.24 -18.85
N PRO A 270 6.87 -30.57 -18.76
CA PRO A 270 7.71 -31.46 -17.97
C PRO A 270 9.11 -31.61 -18.57
N LEU A 271 10.14 -31.59 -17.71
CA LEU A 271 11.56 -31.70 -18.10
C LEU A 271 12.05 -33.16 -18.19
N TYR A 272 11.27 -34.12 -17.71
CA TYR A 272 11.62 -35.54 -17.68
C TYR A 272 10.56 -36.37 -18.40
N GLU A 273 10.98 -37.50 -18.96
CA GLU A 273 10.12 -38.44 -19.67
C GLU A 273 9.41 -39.32 -18.63
N PHE A 274 8.07 -39.27 -18.61
CA PHE A 274 7.27 -39.97 -17.62
C PHE A 274 6.40 -41.04 -18.28
N GLN A 275 6.29 -42.19 -17.63
CA GLN A 275 5.38 -43.26 -18.01
C GLN A 275 4.06 -43.10 -17.23
N SER A 276 2.95 -43.00 -17.99
CA SER A 276 1.54 -42.97 -17.58
C SER A 276 1.04 -41.83 -16.67
N ASP A 277 0.23 -40.95 -17.27
CA ASP A 277 -1.04 -40.36 -16.81
C ASP A 277 -1.36 -40.38 -15.30
N VAL A 278 -0.92 -39.34 -14.57
CA VAL A 278 -1.44 -39.03 -13.22
C VAL A 278 -1.93 -37.59 -13.09
N CYS A 279 -1.58 -36.67 -14.01
CA CYS A 279 -1.74 -35.23 -13.78
C CYS A 279 -2.63 -34.48 -14.78
N GLY A 280 -3.69 -35.13 -15.26
CA GLY A 280 -4.81 -34.47 -15.92
C GLY A 280 -6.09 -34.55 -15.08
N PRO A 281 -7.05 -33.62 -15.20
CA PRO A 281 -8.41 -33.90 -14.74
C PRO A 281 -8.90 -35.17 -15.44
N ASN A 282 -9.35 -36.16 -14.67
CA ASN A 282 -9.92 -37.41 -15.17
C ASN A 282 -10.98 -37.09 -16.22
N SER A 283 -10.70 -37.36 -17.49
CA SER A 283 -11.72 -37.34 -18.53
C SER A 283 -12.74 -38.45 -18.22
N PRO A 284 -14.05 -38.21 -18.39
CA PRO A 284 -15.05 -39.26 -18.20
C PRO A 284 -14.84 -40.35 -19.28
N PRO A 285 -15.12 -41.62 -18.96
CA PRO A 285 -14.88 -42.72 -19.90
C PRO A 285 -15.81 -42.60 -21.12
N GLU A 286 -15.23 -42.53 -22.32
CA GLU A 286 -15.95 -42.65 -23.59
C GLU A 286 -16.65 -44.02 -23.68
N ARG A 287 -17.90 -44.01 -24.15
CA ARG A 287 -18.70 -45.22 -24.41
C ARG A 287 -18.02 -46.07 -25.49
N GLN A 288 -17.81 -47.34 -25.19
CA GLN A 288 -17.46 -48.36 -26.17
C GLN A 288 -18.64 -48.63 -27.11
N GLU A 289 -18.50 -48.32 -28.39
CA GLU A 289 -19.32 -48.91 -29.46
C GLU A 289 -18.60 -50.12 -30.06
N TYR A 290 -19.39 -51.17 -30.26
CA TYR A 290 -18.97 -52.54 -30.53
C TYR A 290 -19.08 -52.85 -32.04
N GLY A 291 -18.00 -53.39 -32.62
CA GLY A 291 -18.06 -54.39 -33.69
C GLY A 291 -17.92 -53.95 -35.15
N SER A 292 -16.87 -54.45 -35.82
CA SER A 292 -16.99 -55.49 -36.89
C SER A 292 -15.88 -55.42 -37.94
N ASN A 293 -14.94 -56.36 -37.84
CA ASN A 293 -14.40 -57.25 -38.90
C ASN A 293 -14.02 -56.69 -40.30
N ASN A 294 -12.72 -56.73 -40.66
CA ASN A 294 -12.13 -57.83 -41.46
C ASN A 294 -10.70 -57.53 -41.98
N SER A 295 -9.87 -58.59 -41.96
CA SER A 295 -8.70 -58.97 -42.80
C SER A 295 -8.34 -58.07 -44.00
N SER A 296 -7.10 -57.82 -44.43
CA SER A 296 -5.79 -58.48 -44.28
C SER A 296 -4.78 -57.70 -45.14
N LEU A 297 -3.54 -57.48 -44.68
CA LEU A 297 -2.29 -57.63 -45.46
C LEU A 297 -1.08 -57.07 -44.69
N ILE A 298 -0.05 -57.91 -44.63
CA ILE A 298 1.20 -57.75 -43.89
C ILE A 298 2.16 -56.84 -44.68
N LYS A 299 2.73 -55.84 -44.01
CA LYS A 299 4.15 -55.38 -44.03
C LYS A 299 4.23 -53.88 -43.75
N ASP A 300 4.62 -53.50 -42.54
CA ASP A 300 5.97 -52.99 -42.28
C ASP A 300 6.11 -52.60 -40.81
N ASN A 301 7.19 -53.11 -40.20
CA ASN A 301 7.66 -52.72 -38.89
C ASN A 301 8.11 -51.25 -38.93
N GLN A 302 7.19 -50.35 -38.62
CA GLN A 302 7.50 -49.14 -37.88
C GLN A 302 6.50 -49.06 -36.74
N ILE A 303 6.95 -49.50 -35.56
CA ILE A 303 6.30 -49.14 -34.30
C ILE A 303 6.56 -47.63 -34.14
N ASN A 304 5.77 -46.82 -34.83
CA ASN A 304 5.48 -45.46 -34.41
C ASN A 304 4.62 -45.62 -33.16
N THR A 305 5.27 -45.75 -32.01
CA THR A 305 4.66 -45.41 -30.74
C THR A 305 4.44 -43.90 -30.73
N ASN A 306 3.44 -43.46 -31.49
CA ASN A 306 2.68 -42.26 -31.14
C ASN A 306 1.97 -42.60 -29.83
N ILE A 307 2.71 -42.51 -28.72
CA ILE A 307 2.13 -42.43 -27.39
C ILE A 307 1.36 -41.11 -27.41
N THR A 308 0.07 -41.21 -27.69
CA THR A 308 -0.89 -40.15 -27.46
C THR A 308 -0.99 -39.94 -25.94
N VAL A 309 -0.03 -39.19 -25.40
CA VAL A 309 -0.14 -38.53 -24.10
C VAL A 309 -1.38 -37.62 -24.20
N PRO A 310 -2.33 -37.68 -23.25
CA PRO A 310 -3.67 -37.08 -23.38
C PRO A 310 -3.70 -35.54 -23.45
N TYR A 311 -2.56 -34.87 -23.65
CA TYR A 311 -2.47 -33.42 -23.78
C TYR A 311 -1.46 -32.92 -24.84
N GLY A 312 -0.88 -33.78 -25.68
CA GLY A 312 -0.04 -33.31 -26.80
C GLY A 312 1.15 -32.42 -26.40
N PHE A 313 1.65 -32.54 -25.17
CA PHE A 313 2.79 -31.75 -24.69
C PHE A 313 4.09 -32.26 -25.33
N GLN A 314 4.69 -31.43 -26.19
CA GLN A 314 6.03 -31.69 -26.72
C GLN A 314 7.06 -31.61 -25.58
N LYS A 315 7.93 -32.61 -25.49
CA LYS A 315 9.08 -32.64 -24.56
C LYS A 315 10.01 -31.48 -24.89
N HIS A 316 10.34 -30.67 -23.89
CA HIS A 316 11.41 -29.67 -23.99
C HIS A 316 12.61 -30.14 -23.15
N ASP A 317 13.76 -30.34 -23.79
CA ASP A 317 15.01 -30.73 -23.11
C ASP A 317 15.57 -29.61 -22.22
N ARG A 318 14.99 -28.41 -22.26
CA ARG A 318 15.42 -27.22 -21.51
C ARG A 318 14.22 -26.40 -21.02
N PRO A 319 14.34 -25.70 -19.89
CA PRO A 319 13.35 -24.72 -19.44
C PRO A 319 13.08 -23.67 -20.52
N SER A 320 11.84 -23.19 -20.61
CA SER A 320 11.48 -22.13 -21.56
C SER A 320 12.25 -20.83 -21.24
N MET A 321 12.47 -19.99 -22.24
CA MET A 321 13.10 -18.68 -22.04
C MET A 321 12.27 -17.81 -21.08
N SER A 322 10.95 -17.95 -21.10
CA SER A 322 10.03 -17.25 -20.19
C SER A 322 10.31 -17.60 -18.72
N GLU A 323 10.70 -18.84 -18.43
CA GLU A 323 10.99 -19.34 -17.08
C GLU A 323 12.31 -18.80 -16.53
N TYR A 324 13.34 -18.75 -17.38
CA TYR A 324 14.60 -18.12 -17.01
C TYR A 324 14.43 -16.63 -16.74
N ILE A 325 13.65 -15.93 -17.57
CA ILE A 325 13.34 -14.51 -17.36
C ILE A 325 12.62 -14.33 -16.01
N LEU A 326 11.60 -15.16 -15.71
CA LEU A 326 10.88 -15.09 -14.45
C LEU A 326 11.77 -15.40 -13.25
N PHE A 327 12.65 -16.41 -13.35
CA PHE A 327 13.59 -16.73 -12.28
C PHE A 327 14.54 -15.56 -11.97
N ILE A 328 15.10 -14.92 -13.01
CA ILE A 328 15.95 -13.73 -12.86
C ILE A 328 15.14 -12.58 -12.26
N TRP A 329 13.89 -12.41 -12.71
CA TRP A 329 13.00 -11.37 -12.22
C TRP A 329 12.69 -11.52 -10.73
N VAL A 330 12.26 -12.71 -10.29
CA VAL A 330 11.96 -12.97 -8.87
C VAL A 330 13.23 -12.87 -8.03
N THR A 331 14.38 -13.31 -8.54
CA THR A 331 15.66 -13.12 -7.85
C THR A 331 16.02 -11.64 -7.69
N THR A 332 15.67 -10.81 -8.69
CA THR A 332 15.85 -9.35 -8.59
C THR A 332 14.91 -8.75 -7.54
N LEU A 333 13.66 -9.23 -7.44
CA LEU A 333 12.73 -8.82 -6.39
C LEU A 333 13.23 -9.23 -4.99
N LEU A 334 13.79 -10.44 -4.85
CA LEU A 334 14.43 -10.88 -3.61
C LEU A 334 15.58 -9.94 -3.20
N CYS A 335 16.44 -9.56 -4.14
CA CYS A 335 17.52 -8.60 -3.89
C CYS A 335 16.98 -7.24 -3.44
N GLU A 336 15.87 -6.78 -4.01
CA GLU A 336 15.21 -5.54 -3.64
C GLU A 336 14.62 -5.61 -2.22
N GLU A 337 13.97 -6.72 -1.85
CA GLU A 337 13.47 -6.95 -0.48
C GLU A 337 14.61 -6.98 0.55
N ILE A 338 15.72 -7.64 0.22
CA ILE A 338 16.92 -7.64 1.06
C ILE A 338 17.47 -6.22 1.22
N ARG A 339 17.52 -5.43 0.14
CA ARG A 339 17.97 -4.03 0.17
C ARG A 339 17.06 -3.18 1.06
N GLN A 340 15.74 -3.37 0.98
CA GLN A 340 14.77 -2.66 1.82
C GLN A 340 14.96 -3.00 3.30
N PHE A 341 15.16 -4.28 3.62
CA PHE A 341 15.44 -4.73 4.98
C PHE A 341 16.69 -4.06 5.59
N PHE A 342 17.78 -3.97 4.84
CA PHE A 342 19.02 -3.33 5.30
C PHE A 342 18.94 -1.79 5.35
N SER A 343 18.07 -1.17 4.55
CA SER A 343 17.89 0.27 4.53
C SER A 343 17.08 0.81 5.72
N LEU A 344 16.50 -0.06 6.56
CA LEU A 344 15.79 0.36 7.76
C LEU A 344 16.78 0.90 8.80
N GLU A 345 16.62 2.17 9.19
CA GLU A 345 17.44 2.84 10.22
C GLU A 345 17.15 2.31 11.64
N ALA A 346 17.35 1.01 11.86
CA ALA A 346 17.16 0.38 13.16
C ALA A 346 18.50 0.19 13.88
N LYS A 347 18.54 0.55 15.16
CA LYS A 347 19.73 0.33 16.03
C LYS A 347 20.08 -1.15 16.24
N SER A 348 19.16 -2.06 15.94
CA SER A 348 19.32 -3.50 16.11
C SER A 348 18.55 -4.27 15.04
N ILE A 349 19.15 -5.35 14.52
CA ILE A 349 18.56 -6.24 13.51
C ILE A 349 17.23 -6.84 14.00
N ARG A 350 17.11 -7.14 15.30
CA ARG A 350 15.86 -7.67 15.87
C ARG A 350 14.72 -6.67 15.74
N ASN A 351 14.98 -5.41 16.06
CA ASN A 351 13.97 -4.36 15.94
C ASN A 351 13.65 -4.07 14.47
N ALA A 352 14.64 -4.21 13.58
CA ALA A 352 14.43 -4.12 12.13
C ALA A 352 13.49 -5.23 11.63
N MET A 353 13.71 -6.49 12.04
CA MET A 353 12.82 -7.60 11.69
C MET A 353 11.41 -7.40 12.20
N VAL A 354 11.25 -7.02 13.48
CA VAL A 354 9.92 -6.80 14.06
C VAL A 354 9.18 -5.69 13.31
N ALA A 355 9.86 -4.58 12.99
CA ALA A 355 9.28 -3.49 12.22
C ALA A 355 8.94 -3.90 10.78
N TYR A 356 9.82 -4.65 10.10
CA TYR A 356 9.60 -5.11 8.73
C TYR A 356 8.42 -6.07 8.64
N PHE A 357 8.33 -7.03 9.56
CA PHE A 357 7.21 -7.97 9.66
C PHE A 357 5.99 -7.39 10.38
N GLU A 358 5.93 -6.10 10.68
CA GLU A 358 4.67 -5.50 11.13
C GLU A 358 3.76 -5.18 9.93
N VAL A 359 4.38 -4.85 8.79
CA VAL A 359 3.70 -4.49 7.56
C VAL A 359 3.12 -5.72 6.86
N PHE A 360 1.82 -5.69 6.54
CA PHE A 360 1.12 -6.79 5.88
C PHE A 360 1.71 -7.13 4.51
N TRP A 361 2.01 -6.12 3.69
CA TRP A 361 2.55 -6.30 2.33
C TRP A 361 3.91 -6.98 2.32
N ASN A 362 4.81 -6.59 3.23
CA ASN A 362 6.12 -7.21 3.37
C ASN A 362 6.02 -8.71 3.71
N LYS A 363 5.05 -9.11 4.56
CA LYS A 363 4.79 -10.53 4.83
C LYS A 363 4.37 -11.26 3.56
N LEU A 364 3.49 -10.65 2.78
CA LEU A 364 2.95 -11.22 1.56
C LEU A 364 4.06 -11.40 0.50
N ASP A 365 4.97 -10.43 0.38
CA ASP A 365 6.14 -10.51 -0.52
C ASP A 365 7.10 -11.64 -0.13
N VAL A 366 7.42 -11.76 1.17
CA VAL A 366 8.26 -12.86 1.67
C VAL A 366 7.62 -14.22 1.40
N ILE A 367 6.31 -14.36 1.62
CA ILE A 367 5.58 -15.62 1.36
C ILE A 367 5.58 -15.95 -0.14
N ALA A 368 5.31 -14.98 -1.01
CA ALA A 368 5.32 -15.18 -2.46
C ALA A 368 6.71 -15.62 -2.96
N ILE A 369 7.76 -14.92 -2.56
CA ILE A 369 9.13 -15.25 -2.97
C ILE A 369 9.53 -16.65 -2.47
N LEU A 370 9.21 -17.01 -1.22
CA LEU A 370 9.50 -18.34 -0.70
C LEU A 370 8.73 -19.44 -1.46
N LEU A 371 7.44 -19.23 -1.74
CA LEU A 371 6.63 -20.18 -2.51
C LEU A 371 7.16 -20.35 -3.94
N PHE A 372 7.60 -19.27 -4.59
CA PHE A 372 8.23 -19.34 -5.90
C PHE A 372 9.48 -20.23 -5.89
N TYR A 373 10.39 -20.04 -4.92
CA TYR A 373 11.59 -20.88 -4.82
C TYR A 373 11.26 -22.33 -4.47
N VAL A 374 10.26 -22.59 -3.63
CA VAL A 374 9.77 -23.95 -3.35
C VAL A 374 9.24 -24.61 -4.62
N GLY A 375 8.39 -23.91 -5.38
CA GLY A 375 7.88 -24.39 -6.67
C GLY A 375 9.01 -24.64 -7.68
N PHE A 376 10.01 -23.76 -7.71
CA PHE A 376 11.18 -23.90 -8.56
C PHE A 376 12.01 -25.13 -8.17
N ILE A 377 12.29 -25.36 -6.88
CA ILE A 377 13.03 -26.55 -6.42
C ILE A 377 12.26 -27.83 -6.75
N LEU A 378 10.94 -27.87 -6.47
CA LEU A 378 10.08 -29.01 -6.77
C LEU A 378 10.09 -29.36 -8.26
N ARG A 379 10.23 -28.36 -9.13
CA ARG A 379 10.31 -28.55 -10.58
C ARG A 379 11.56 -29.30 -11.04
N PHE A 380 12.70 -29.12 -10.38
CA PHE A 380 13.96 -29.81 -10.74
C PHE A 380 14.06 -31.22 -10.18
N LEU A 381 13.09 -31.66 -9.38
CA LEU A 381 13.06 -33.02 -8.87
C LEU A 381 12.48 -33.97 -9.94
N PRO A 382 13.13 -35.13 -10.21
CA PRO A 382 12.75 -36.05 -11.28
C PRO A 382 11.55 -36.95 -10.93
N TYR A 383 10.58 -36.44 -10.16
CA TYR A 383 9.38 -37.18 -9.74
C TYR A 383 8.12 -36.56 -10.34
N THR A 384 7.20 -37.39 -10.86
CA THR A 384 5.90 -36.96 -11.43
C THR A 384 5.08 -36.15 -10.44
N GLU A 385 4.93 -36.66 -9.21
CA GLU A 385 4.20 -36.00 -8.13
C GLU A 385 4.78 -34.62 -7.80
N CYS A 386 6.11 -34.47 -7.88
CA CYS A 386 6.78 -33.20 -7.64
C CYS A 386 6.49 -32.18 -8.75
N PHE A 387 6.38 -32.61 -10.01
CA PHE A 387 5.99 -31.73 -11.12
C PHE A 387 4.55 -31.22 -10.94
N CYS A 388 3.63 -32.09 -10.53
CA CYS A 388 2.23 -31.74 -10.34
C CYS A 388 2.04 -30.86 -9.11
N ALA A 389 2.79 -31.14 -8.04
CA ALA A 389 2.90 -30.26 -6.88
C ALA A 389 3.49 -28.89 -7.28
N ALA A 390 4.54 -28.83 -8.10
CA ALA A 390 5.12 -27.57 -8.57
C ALA A 390 4.11 -26.72 -9.35
N ARG A 391 3.30 -27.33 -10.21
CA ARG A 391 2.22 -26.63 -10.94
C ARG A 391 1.18 -26.03 -9.98
N ILE A 392 0.79 -26.77 -8.94
CA ILE A 392 -0.14 -26.29 -7.90
C ILE A 392 0.51 -25.15 -7.09
N VAL A 393 1.78 -25.28 -6.74
CA VAL A 393 2.50 -24.24 -5.99
C VAL A 393 2.59 -22.95 -6.81
N PHE A 394 2.95 -23.03 -8.10
CA PHE A 394 2.99 -21.85 -8.97
C PHE A 394 1.60 -21.23 -9.23
N SER A 395 0.52 -22.02 -9.27
CA SER A 395 -0.84 -21.48 -9.43
C SER A 395 -1.34 -20.75 -8.17
N VAL A 396 -0.95 -21.22 -6.99
CA VAL A 396 -1.17 -20.48 -5.74
C VAL A 396 -0.28 -19.23 -5.68
N ASP A 397 0.99 -19.35 -6.08
CA ASP A 397 1.95 -18.25 -6.05
C ASP A 397 1.50 -17.07 -6.92
N ILE A 398 1.10 -17.31 -8.17
CA ILE A 398 0.59 -16.23 -9.04
C ILE A 398 -0.63 -15.52 -8.45
N THR A 399 -1.48 -16.24 -7.70
CA THR A 399 -2.63 -15.66 -7.00
C THR A 399 -2.17 -14.67 -5.92
N ILE A 400 -1.09 -15.00 -5.20
CA ILE A 400 -0.50 -14.10 -4.20
C ILE A 400 0.08 -12.86 -4.88
N TRP A 401 0.76 -13.00 -6.02
CA TRP A 401 1.24 -11.86 -6.82
C TRP A 401 0.09 -10.96 -7.33
N PHE A 402 -1.07 -11.53 -7.68
CA PHE A 402 -2.26 -10.73 -7.98
C PHE A 402 -2.77 -9.96 -6.77
N ILE A 403 -2.82 -10.58 -5.58
CA ILE A 403 -3.18 -9.88 -4.35
C ILE A 403 -2.16 -8.75 -4.07
N ARG A 404 -0.87 -8.99 -4.31
CA ARG A 404 0.19 -7.99 -4.15
C ARG A 404 -0.02 -6.75 -5.02
N SER A 405 -0.61 -6.91 -6.20
CA SER A 405 -0.89 -5.79 -7.12
C SER A 405 -1.81 -4.72 -6.49
N LEU A 406 -2.62 -5.07 -5.48
CA LEU A 406 -3.51 -4.13 -4.79
C LEU A 406 -2.77 -2.99 -4.09
N ASP A 407 -1.58 -3.26 -3.54
CA ASP A 407 -0.76 -2.24 -2.88
C ASP A 407 -0.27 -1.16 -3.87
N LEU A 408 -0.02 -1.53 -5.13
CA LEU A 408 0.31 -0.55 -6.16
C LEU A 408 -0.88 0.40 -6.39
N PHE A 409 -2.11 -0.13 -6.41
CA PHE A 409 -3.31 0.69 -6.54
C PHE A 409 -3.59 1.57 -5.31
N ALA A 410 -2.98 1.30 -4.16
CA ALA A 410 -3.13 2.12 -2.96
C ALA A 410 -2.56 3.54 -3.13
N ALA A 411 -1.57 3.72 -4.02
CA ALA A 411 -0.99 5.03 -4.30
C ALA A 411 -1.92 5.94 -5.15
N ILE A 412 -2.96 5.39 -5.77
CA ILE A 412 -3.90 6.16 -6.59
C ILE A 412 -4.89 6.91 -5.70
N LYS A 413 -4.93 8.25 -5.81
CA LYS A 413 -5.75 9.15 -4.96
C LYS A 413 -7.22 8.73 -4.79
N ARG A 414 -7.82 8.11 -5.81
CA ARG A 414 -9.24 7.67 -5.80
C ARG A 414 -9.45 6.26 -5.25
N LEU A 415 -8.46 5.38 -5.35
CA LEU A 415 -8.56 3.97 -4.97
C LEU A 415 -7.94 3.69 -3.60
N GLY A 416 -6.87 4.40 -3.23
CA GLY A 416 -6.18 4.26 -1.94
C GLY A 416 -7.10 4.28 -0.73
N PRO A 417 -7.93 5.32 -0.53
CA PRO A 417 -8.84 5.37 0.61
C PRO A 417 -9.84 4.20 0.65
N LYS A 418 -10.27 3.70 -0.52
CA LYS A 418 -11.19 2.56 -0.60
C LYS A 418 -10.50 1.25 -0.21
N LEU A 419 -9.25 1.06 -0.63
CA LEU A 419 -8.46 -0.12 -0.26
C LEU A 419 -8.13 -0.15 1.24
N VAL A 420 -7.76 1.01 1.81
CA VAL A 420 -7.56 1.14 3.26
C VAL A 420 -8.86 0.85 4.02
N MET A 421 -10.00 1.36 3.54
CA MET A 421 -11.31 1.07 4.11
C MET A 421 -11.62 -0.43 4.08
N ILE A 422 -11.41 -1.12 2.95
CA ILE A 422 -11.56 -2.59 2.87
C ILE A 422 -10.66 -3.28 3.89
N GLY A 423 -9.40 -2.86 4.02
CA GLY A 423 -8.44 -3.43 4.97
C GLY A 423 -8.88 -3.32 6.43
N GLU A 424 -9.41 -2.17 6.83
CA GLU A 424 -9.95 -1.97 8.20
C GLU A 424 -11.20 -2.84 8.44
N MET A 425 -12.09 -2.93 7.44
CA MET A 425 -13.31 -3.75 7.51
C MET A 425 -13.03 -5.25 7.63
N MET A 426 -11.83 -5.72 7.24
CA MET A 426 -11.44 -7.12 7.40
C MET A 426 -11.33 -7.55 8.86
N HIS A 427 -11.07 -6.64 9.81
CA HIS A 427 -11.04 -7.00 11.23
C HIS A 427 -12.43 -7.41 11.72
N ASP A 428 -13.45 -6.65 11.34
CA ASP A 428 -14.84 -6.91 11.73
C ASP A 428 -15.41 -8.12 10.99
N LEU A 429 -15.00 -8.32 9.73
CA LEU A 429 -15.37 -9.49 8.95
C LEU A 429 -14.93 -10.82 9.62
N LYS A 430 -13.81 -10.84 10.36
CA LYS A 430 -13.34 -12.08 11.03
C LYS A 430 -14.35 -12.58 12.05
N PHE A 431 -14.93 -11.69 12.85
CA PHE A 431 -15.94 -12.07 13.85
C PHE A 431 -17.23 -12.56 13.19
N TYR A 432 -17.64 -11.89 12.10
CA TYR A 432 -18.77 -12.35 11.29
C TYR A 432 -18.55 -13.76 10.73
N MET A 433 -17.36 -14.04 10.17
CA MET A 433 -17.05 -15.36 9.61
C MET A 433 -17.10 -16.47 10.65
N ILE A 434 -16.67 -16.21 11.89
CA ILE A 434 -16.78 -17.18 13.00
C ILE A 434 -18.26 -17.50 13.28
N MET A 435 -19.13 -16.48 13.33
CA MET A 435 -20.57 -16.67 13.49
C MET A 435 -21.16 -17.48 12.34
N LEU A 436 -20.79 -17.16 11.09
CA LEU A 436 -21.27 -17.85 9.89
C LEU A 436 -20.91 -19.33 9.89
N VAL A 437 -19.68 -19.70 10.28
CA VAL A 437 -19.22 -21.10 10.34
C VAL A 437 -20.09 -21.96 11.28
N VAL A 438 -20.58 -21.40 12.39
CA VAL A 438 -21.47 -22.13 13.31
C VAL A 438 -22.78 -22.54 12.61
N PHE A 439 -23.38 -21.64 11.83
CA PHE A 439 -24.62 -21.94 11.10
C PHE A 439 -24.38 -22.89 9.93
N ILE A 440 -23.27 -22.73 9.19
CA ILE A 440 -22.86 -23.65 8.12
C ILE A 440 -22.72 -25.08 8.67
N MET A 441 -22.02 -25.26 9.80
CA MET A 441 -21.83 -26.57 10.41
C MET A 441 -23.14 -27.15 10.95
N GLY A 442 -23.97 -26.34 11.61
CA GLY A 442 -25.26 -26.78 12.15
C GLY A 442 -26.21 -27.31 11.09
N PHE A 443 -26.36 -26.56 9.99
CA PHE A 443 -27.19 -27.00 8.86
C PHE A 443 -26.53 -28.17 8.10
N GLY A 444 -25.23 -28.08 7.80
CA GLY A 444 -24.50 -29.10 7.04
C GLY A 444 -24.57 -30.47 7.69
N VAL A 445 -24.27 -30.57 8.98
CA VAL A 445 -24.28 -31.87 9.71
C VAL A 445 -25.70 -32.45 9.76
N SER A 446 -26.70 -31.61 10.06
CA SER A 446 -28.09 -32.03 10.18
C SER A 446 -28.64 -32.54 8.84
N SER A 447 -28.42 -31.78 7.76
CA SER A 447 -28.89 -32.14 6.41
C SER A 447 -28.14 -33.34 5.85
N TYR A 448 -26.83 -33.44 6.06
CA TYR A 448 -26.05 -34.60 5.62
C TYR A 448 -26.52 -35.90 6.30
N SER A 449 -26.80 -35.85 7.61
CA SER A 449 -27.30 -36.99 8.37
C SER A 449 -28.67 -37.48 7.87
N LEU A 450 -29.57 -36.55 7.52
CA LEU A 450 -30.92 -36.88 7.04
C LEU A 450 -30.93 -37.45 5.61
N ILE A 451 -30.06 -36.95 4.73
CA ILE A 451 -29.98 -37.37 3.32
C ILE A 451 -29.24 -38.70 3.18
N TYR A 452 -28.05 -38.83 3.79
CA TYR A 452 -27.14 -39.94 3.53
C TYR A 452 -27.11 -41.00 4.65
N GLY A 453 -27.68 -40.71 5.82
CA GLY A 453 -27.65 -41.61 6.97
C GLY A 453 -26.26 -41.78 7.59
N ALA A 454 -26.09 -42.83 8.39
CA ALA A 454 -24.83 -43.14 9.05
C ALA A 454 -23.80 -43.71 8.06
N LYS A 455 -22.63 -43.05 7.95
CA LYS A 455 -21.47 -43.54 7.20
C LYS A 455 -20.26 -43.66 8.14
N ALA A 456 -19.32 -44.54 7.80
CA ALA A 456 -18.04 -44.62 8.50
C ALA A 456 -17.26 -43.30 8.36
N PHE A 457 -16.49 -42.94 9.39
CA PHE A 457 -15.68 -41.72 9.36
C PHE A 457 -14.61 -41.81 8.28
N THR A 458 -14.67 -40.90 7.32
CA THR A 458 -13.63 -40.67 6.30
C THR A 458 -13.18 -39.22 6.38
N TRP A 459 -11.91 -38.95 6.07
CA TRP A 459 -11.36 -37.59 6.04
C TRP A 459 -12.04 -36.67 5.01
N HIS A 460 -12.80 -37.23 4.07
CA HIS A 460 -13.60 -36.48 3.10
C HIS A 460 -14.93 -36.00 3.66
N LEU A 461 -15.42 -36.60 4.75
CA LEU A 461 -16.73 -36.31 5.34
C LEU A 461 -16.90 -34.82 5.73
N PRO A 462 -15.94 -34.14 6.39
CA PRO A 462 -16.08 -32.71 6.69
C PRO A 462 -16.20 -31.83 5.43
N ARG A 463 -15.48 -32.18 4.36
CA ARG A 463 -15.54 -31.46 3.07
C ARG A 463 -16.92 -31.57 2.44
N GLU A 464 -17.51 -32.77 2.44
CA GLU A 464 -18.86 -32.99 1.89
C GLU A 464 -19.92 -32.21 2.69
N ILE A 465 -19.82 -32.22 4.02
CA ILE A 465 -20.74 -31.52 4.93
C ILE A 465 -20.68 -30.00 4.69
N ILE A 466 -19.48 -29.42 4.66
CA ILE A 466 -19.30 -27.98 4.44
C ILE A 466 -19.77 -27.59 3.04
N ASN A 467 -19.43 -28.37 2.00
CA ASN A 467 -19.84 -28.06 0.64
C ASN A 467 -21.35 -28.04 0.48
N LEU A 468 -22.07 -28.99 1.09
CA LEU A 468 -23.52 -29.05 1.04
C LEU A 468 -24.17 -27.77 1.57
N ALA A 469 -23.63 -27.19 2.65
CA ALA A 469 -24.17 -26.00 3.30
C ALA A 469 -23.65 -24.67 2.71
N TYR A 470 -22.40 -24.62 2.29
CA TYR A 470 -21.72 -23.41 1.83
C TYR A 470 -22.28 -22.87 0.51
N TRP A 471 -22.43 -23.73 -0.50
CA TRP A 471 -22.90 -23.34 -1.82
C TRP A 471 -24.32 -22.76 -1.82
N GLN A 472 -25.14 -23.19 -0.85
CA GLN A 472 -26.49 -22.68 -0.68
C GLN A 472 -26.53 -21.20 -0.28
N ILE A 473 -25.51 -20.69 0.44
CA ILE A 473 -25.44 -19.27 0.79
C ILE A 473 -25.44 -18.40 -0.48
N PHE A 474 -24.82 -18.91 -1.56
CA PHE A 474 -24.73 -18.24 -2.85
C PHE A 474 -25.89 -18.57 -3.81
N GLY A 475 -26.89 -19.34 -3.35
CA GLY A 475 -28.08 -19.66 -4.11
C GLY A 475 -28.01 -20.96 -4.92
N GLU A 476 -26.93 -21.74 -4.82
CA GLU A 476 -26.83 -23.06 -5.44
C GLU A 476 -27.49 -24.11 -4.53
N LEU A 477 -28.72 -24.51 -4.87
CA LEU A 477 -29.64 -25.27 -4.03
C LEU A 477 -29.43 -26.80 -4.11
N ASN A 478 -28.20 -27.28 -3.95
CA ASN A 478 -27.86 -28.71 -4.10
C ASN A 478 -28.61 -29.66 -3.13
N ALA A 479 -29.06 -29.17 -1.97
CA ALA A 479 -29.91 -29.95 -1.07
C ALA A 479 -31.36 -30.10 -1.57
N LEU A 480 -31.85 -29.16 -2.39
CA LEU A 480 -33.17 -29.24 -3.01
C LEU A 480 -33.18 -30.33 -4.10
N ASP A 481 -32.14 -30.40 -4.93
CA ASP A 481 -32.01 -31.45 -5.95
C ASP A 481 -31.94 -32.85 -5.31
N SER A 482 -31.27 -32.93 -4.15
CA SER A 482 -31.19 -34.14 -3.34
C SER A 482 -32.55 -34.54 -2.73
N PHE A 483 -33.43 -33.56 -2.48
CA PHE A 483 -34.80 -33.77 -2.04
C PHE A 483 -35.68 -34.31 -3.18
N GLU A 484 -35.64 -33.70 -4.37
CA GLU A 484 -36.46 -34.13 -5.51
C GLU A 484 -36.18 -35.58 -5.92
N HIS A 485 -34.93 -36.04 -5.78
CA HIS A 485 -34.54 -37.41 -6.09
C HIS A 485 -34.85 -38.43 -4.99
N ASN A 486 -35.06 -37.97 -3.75
CA ASN A 486 -35.34 -38.84 -2.60
C ASN A 486 -36.68 -38.44 -1.95
N TYR A 487 -37.79 -38.93 -2.50
CA TYR A 487 -39.13 -38.88 -1.89
C TYR A 487 -39.20 -39.75 -0.61
N ARG A 488 -38.42 -39.39 0.40
CA ARG A 488 -38.41 -40.00 1.74
C ARG A 488 -38.96 -38.99 2.75
N PRO A 489 -39.56 -39.43 3.88
CA PRO A 489 -40.06 -38.53 4.93
C PRO A 489 -38.98 -37.58 5.46
N ASN A 490 -37.72 -38.02 5.48
CA ASN A 490 -36.56 -37.19 5.85
C ASN A 490 -36.35 -35.99 4.92
N GLY A 491 -36.80 -36.09 3.66
CA GLY A 491 -36.68 -35.03 2.68
C GLY A 491 -37.45 -33.76 3.08
N TYR A 492 -38.66 -33.91 3.62
CA TYR A 492 -39.44 -32.77 4.11
C TYR A 492 -38.74 -32.05 5.26
N ALA A 493 -38.07 -32.79 6.15
CA ALA A 493 -37.27 -32.20 7.23
C ALA A 493 -36.07 -31.41 6.69
N VAL A 494 -35.38 -31.94 5.67
CA VAL A 494 -34.27 -31.23 4.99
C VAL A 494 -34.77 -29.96 4.30
N PHE A 495 -35.93 -30.02 3.63
CA PHE A 495 -36.53 -28.84 3.00
C PHE A 495 -36.88 -27.76 4.03
N ILE A 496 -37.47 -28.14 5.17
CA ILE A 496 -37.75 -27.20 6.26
C ILE A 496 -36.46 -26.60 6.83
N LEU A 497 -35.44 -27.42 7.07
CA LEU A 497 -34.12 -26.95 7.53
C LEU A 497 -33.48 -25.98 6.53
N LEU A 498 -33.62 -26.23 5.23
CA LEU A 498 -33.12 -25.38 4.16
C LEU A 498 -33.83 -24.02 4.16
N VAL A 499 -35.16 -23.98 4.28
CA VAL A 499 -35.92 -22.73 4.36
C VAL A 499 -35.50 -21.91 5.58
N ILE A 500 -35.37 -22.55 6.74
CA ILE A 500 -34.91 -21.88 7.98
C ILE A 500 -33.48 -21.37 7.82
N TYR A 501 -32.58 -22.20 7.28
CA TYR A 501 -31.18 -21.83 7.04
C TYR A 501 -31.06 -20.63 6.11
N MET A 502 -31.79 -20.62 5.00
CA MET A 502 -31.80 -19.51 4.06
C MET A 502 -32.36 -18.23 4.67
N ALA A 503 -33.40 -18.33 5.50
CA ALA A 503 -33.92 -17.16 6.22
C ALA A 503 -32.89 -16.59 7.19
N ILE A 504 -32.19 -17.43 7.96
CA ILE A 504 -31.19 -16.98 8.92
C ILE A 504 -29.94 -16.44 8.22
N VAL A 505 -29.37 -17.18 7.26
CA VAL A 505 -28.11 -16.79 6.66
C VAL A 505 -28.29 -15.68 5.64
N ASN A 506 -29.20 -15.83 4.68
CA ASN A 506 -29.31 -14.87 3.58
C ASN A 506 -30.12 -13.63 3.95
N ILE A 507 -31.16 -13.76 4.78
CA ILE A 507 -32.00 -12.61 5.16
C ILE A 507 -31.48 -11.94 6.43
N LEU A 508 -30.98 -12.68 7.42
CA LEU A 508 -30.50 -12.06 8.67
C LEU A 508 -29.00 -11.77 8.64
N LEU A 509 -28.14 -12.78 8.46
CA LEU A 509 -26.69 -12.62 8.61
C LEU A 509 -26.06 -11.79 7.50
N VAL A 510 -26.40 -12.05 6.24
CA VAL A 510 -25.85 -11.26 5.12
C VAL A 510 -26.32 -9.80 5.21
N ASN A 511 -27.58 -9.55 5.58
CA ASN A 511 -28.06 -8.18 5.78
C ASN A 511 -27.42 -7.50 7.00
N LEU A 512 -27.12 -8.26 8.07
CA LEU A 512 -26.35 -7.75 9.20
C LEU A 512 -24.93 -7.36 8.77
N LEU A 513 -24.26 -8.17 7.92
CA LEU A 513 -22.96 -7.83 7.38
C LEU A 513 -23.00 -6.54 6.55
N ILE A 514 -24.01 -6.41 5.68
CA ILE A 514 -24.23 -5.17 4.91
C ILE A 514 -24.46 -3.98 5.84
N ALA A 515 -25.22 -4.15 6.92
CA ALA A 515 -25.47 -3.10 7.90
C ALA A 515 -24.19 -2.70 8.66
N MET A 516 -23.36 -3.66 9.07
CA MET A 516 -22.07 -3.40 9.71
C MET A 516 -21.11 -2.66 8.79
N PHE A 517 -21.14 -2.96 7.48
CA PHE A 517 -20.30 -2.28 6.49
C PHE A 517 -20.80 -0.88 6.11
N ARG A 518 -22.07 -0.57 6.42
CA ARG A 518 -22.67 0.75 6.17
C ARG A 518 -22.47 1.71 7.35
N TYR A 519 -22.40 1.18 8.56
CA TYR A 519 -22.15 1.92 9.80
C TYR A 519 -20.66 2.26 9.92
#